data_AF-A0A8T0LTE3-F1
#
_entry.id   AF-A0A8T0LTE3-F1
#
_cell.length_a   1.000
_cell.length_b   1.000
_cell.length_c   1.000
_cell.angle_alpha   90.00
_cell.angle_beta   90.00
_cell.angle_gamma   90.00
#
_symmetry.space_group_name_H-M   'P 1'
#
loop_
_entity.id
_entity.type
_entity.pdbx_description
1 polymer ?
#
loop_
_entity_poly.entity_id
_entity_poly.type
_entity_poly.pdbx_seq_one_letter_code
_entity_poly.pdbx_strand_id
1 'polypeptide(L)'
;MMPVVRLFDPETAHKIAVQCARFGLTPKDPETDPELLRIKAFGLDFTNPLGIAAGFDKDGEAMEGMLDIGFGCVEIGSVTPKPQPGNPKPRVFRLAEDRGVINRYGFNSNGLEAVGARLERYVGSREKRTSSGQGHRAGVLGVNLGKNKTTEDAAADYVQGVHALGKYADYLVVNVSSPNTPGLRTLQGKIQLQELLVRVLKARDEVATTEKRDIPLLVKIAPDLTEHDKEDIAAVALELKLDGLVVSNTTLSRPETLKGEAKGETGGLSGLPVRDLSTKVLGDMYKLTNGQILLIGVGGVSTGQDAYDKIRAGASLVQMYSCLIYESPLAVPRAKKELAALLRADGYENVADAVGAAHNASIMFGLMGQYRYFYSKHLFDNPDYSLIAAGVSTGMTEGVLYTPFEIIKVRMQTLYGGTRTRVSNWHVVKDVYSRNGLRGLYRGIAPTAGREMVGNAVYFMAYETTKEMLLKKFVHDVPNLSSESASLRTYQSIAFSGGCAGFSYWLATFPIDTVKSVLQADRLDKPRFSGVVDCCRKLYTEGGVNRFYRGITPSLVRAFPANAVTFVAFEKTMSSLNQYF
;
A
#
# COMPACT_ATOMS: atom_id res chain seq x y z
N MET A 1 33.26 7.43 2.94
CA MET A 1 32.67 8.54 2.15
C MET A 1 31.46 9.17 2.85
N MET A 2 30.40 8.42 3.19
CA MET A 2 29.18 8.98 3.80
C MET A 2 29.37 9.82 5.08
N PRO A 3 30.23 9.44 6.06
CA PRO A 3 30.50 10.29 7.23
C PRO A 3 31.12 11.65 6.87
N VAL A 4 31.97 11.69 5.84
CA VAL A 4 32.63 12.92 5.37
C VAL A 4 31.66 13.81 4.59
N VAL A 5 30.81 13.22 3.74
CA VAL A 5 29.79 13.97 2.97
C VAL A 5 28.80 14.68 3.90
N ARG A 6 28.56 14.14 5.10
CA ARG A 6 27.70 14.77 6.11
C ARG A 6 28.29 16.01 6.76
N LEU A 7 29.61 16.23 6.66
CA LEU A 7 30.28 17.43 7.19
C LEU A 7 30.02 18.67 6.32
N PHE A 8 29.72 18.49 5.03
CA PHE A 8 29.34 19.58 4.14
C PHE A 8 27.90 20.04 4.41
N ASP A 9 27.58 21.28 4.03
CA ASP A 9 26.20 21.74 4.00
C ASP A 9 25.34 20.85 3.07
N PRO A 10 24.02 20.77 3.29
CA PRO A 10 23.18 19.82 2.57
C PRO A 10 23.15 20.02 1.05
N GLU A 11 23.29 21.26 0.56
CA GLU A 11 23.28 21.52 -0.88
C GLU A 11 24.61 21.12 -1.53
N THR A 12 25.74 21.43 -0.90
CA THR A 12 27.06 21.00 -1.37
C THR A 12 27.20 19.49 -1.33
N ALA A 13 26.78 18.84 -0.24
CA ALA A 13 26.76 17.38 -0.12
C ALA A 13 25.95 16.71 -1.25
N HIS A 14 24.79 17.29 -1.58
CA HIS A 14 23.95 16.78 -2.65
C HIS A 14 24.62 16.93 -4.02
N LYS A 15 25.24 18.08 -4.32
CA LYS A 15 26.00 18.27 -5.56
C LYS A 15 27.15 17.27 -5.70
N ILE A 16 27.88 17.02 -4.61
CA ILE A 16 28.94 16.00 -4.57
C ILE A 16 28.33 14.62 -4.88
N ALA A 17 27.19 14.27 -4.28
CA ALA A 17 26.53 12.99 -4.52
C ALA A 17 26.12 12.80 -6.00
N VAL A 18 25.57 13.83 -6.64
CA VAL A 18 25.23 13.81 -8.07
C VAL A 18 26.48 13.63 -8.94
N GLN A 19 27.57 14.36 -8.66
CA GLN A 19 28.81 14.18 -9.43
C GLN A 19 29.45 12.79 -9.18
N CYS A 20 29.43 12.27 -7.95
CA CYS A 20 29.89 10.91 -7.68
C CYS A 20 29.10 9.88 -8.51
N ALA A 21 27.78 10.02 -8.59
CA ALA A 21 26.96 9.13 -9.41
C ALA A 21 27.25 9.31 -10.91
N ARG A 22 27.35 10.54 -11.40
CA ARG A 22 27.71 10.86 -12.78
C ARG A 22 29.04 10.22 -13.21
N PHE A 23 30.04 10.24 -12.33
CA PHE A 23 31.36 9.68 -12.62
C PHE A 23 31.50 8.20 -12.24
N GLY A 24 30.41 7.52 -11.86
CA GLY A 24 30.42 6.09 -11.52
C GLY A 24 31.18 5.76 -10.22
N LEU A 25 31.32 6.73 -9.32
CA LEU A 25 31.98 6.58 -8.02
C LEU A 25 31.02 6.10 -6.91
N THR A 26 29.74 5.94 -7.22
CA THR A 26 28.76 5.33 -6.31
C THR A 26 28.85 3.80 -6.36
N PRO A 27 28.50 3.11 -5.26
CA PRO A 27 28.41 1.65 -5.28
C PRO A 27 27.45 1.19 -6.38
N LYS A 28 27.87 0.19 -7.14
CA LYS A 28 27.00 -0.49 -8.10
C LYS A 28 26.35 -1.70 -7.45
N ASP A 29 25.09 -1.95 -7.74
CA ASP A 29 24.41 -3.18 -7.35
C ASP A 29 24.82 -4.33 -8.28
N PRO A 30 25.57 -5.33 -7.77
CA PRO A 30 26.03 -6.44 -8.59
C PRO A 30 24.93 -7.47 -8.86
N GLU A 31 23.79 -7.40 -8.16
CA GLU A 31 22.76 -8.44 -8.22
C GLU A 31 21.77 -8.21 -9.35
N THR A 32 21.40 -9.28 -10.04
CA THR A 32 20.27 -9.28 -10.97
C THR A 32 18.97 -9.13 -10.18
N ASP A 33 18.06 -8.31 -10.67
CA ASP A 33 16.76 -8.13 -10.01
C ASP A 33 15.96 -9.44 -10.03
N PRO A 34 15.37 -9.88 -8.91
CA PRO A 34 14.48 -11.03 -8.89
C PRO A 34 13.28 -10.81 -9.80
N GLU A 35 12.87 -11.82 -10.58
CA GLU A 35 11.69 -11.73 -11.46
C GLU A 35 10.41 -11.38 -10.69
N LEU A 36 10.31 -11.78 -9.41
CA LEU A 36 9.25 -11.40 -8.47
C LEU A 36 9.03 -9.87 -8.37
N LEU A 37 10.09 -9.08 -8.57
CA LEU A 37 10.02 -7.61 -8.51
C LEU A 37 9.68 -6.98 -9.87
N ARG A 38 9.69 -7.74 -10.96
CA ARG A 38 9.40 -7.20 -12.28
C ARG A 38 7.95 -6.74 -12.35
N ILE A 39 7.71 -5.59 -12.97
CA ILE A 39 6.36 -5.05 -13.15
C ILE A 39 6.24 -4.32 -14.49
N LYS A 40 5.09 -4.51 -15.14
CA LYS A 40 4.69 -3.66 -16.27
C LYS A 40 3.80 -2.53 -15.77
N ALA A 41 4.20 -1.29 -16.06
CA ALA A 41 3.44 -0.09 -15.73
C ALA A 41 3.53 0.91 -16.87
N PHE A 42 2.45 1.61 -17.19
CA PHE A 42 2.40 2.61 -18.28
C PHE A 42 2.78 2.05 -19.66
N GLY A 43 2.59 0.75 -19.90
CA GLY A 43 3.07 0.07 -21.11
C GLY A 43 4.59 -0.16 -21.15
N LEU A 44 5.30 0.18 -20.08
CA LEU A 44 6.76 0.01 -19.92
C LEU A 44 7.06 -1.17 -19.00
N ASP A 45 8.25 -1.74 -19.16
CA ASP A 45 8.73 -2.89 -18.39
C ASP A 45 9.82 -2.45 -17.40
N PHE A 46 9.59 -2.70 -16.12
CA PHE A 46 10.49 -2.34 -15.02
C PHE A 46 11.05 -3.62 -14.40
N THR A 47 12.38 -3.72 -14.32
CA THR A 47 13.04 -4.89 -13.69
C THR A 47 12.79 -4.97 -12.19
N ASN A 48 12.52 -3.83 -11.55
CA ASN A 48 12.08 -3.72 -10.17
C ASN A 48 11.25 -2.43 -10.00
N PRO A 49 10.39 -2.31 -8.96
CA PRO A 49 9.44 -1.20 -8.84
C PRO A 49 10.04 0.04 -8.17
N LEU A 50 11.33 0.02 -7.80
CA LEU A 50 11.95 1.09 -7.03
C LEU A 50 12.64 2.09 -7.94
N GLY A 51 12.28 3.37 -7.80
CA GLY A 51 12.86 4.48 -8.55
C GLY A 51 13.49 5.57 -7.68
N ILE A 52 14.31 6.42 -8.30
CA ILE A 52 14.76 7.68 -7.68
C ILE A 52 13.78 8.80 -8.05
N ALA A 53 13.31 9.55 -7.05
CA ALA A 53 12.34 10.63 -7.25
C ALA A 53 12.96 11.88 -7.90
N ALA A 54 12.13 12.67 -8.58
CA ALA A 54 12.52 14.00 -9.06
C ALA A 54 13.09 14.88 -7.94
N GLY A 55 14.01 15.76 -8.35
CA GLY A 55 14.71 16.70 -7.50
C GLY A 55 16.11 16.24 -7.13
N PHE A 56 16.42 14.94 -7.26
CA PHE A 56 17.78 14.44 -7.01
C PHE A 56 18.70 14.78 -8.20
N ASP A 57 18.37 14.28 -9.38
CA ASP A 57 19.08 14.60 -10.63
C ASP A 57 18.28 15.62 -11.45
N LYS A 58 18.32 16.89 -11.02
CA LYS A 58 17.48 17.95 -11.62
C LYS A 58 17.77 18.19 -13.10
N ASP A 59 19.02 17.99 -13.51
CA ASP A 59 19.51 18.39 -14.83
C ASP A 59 19.88 17.22 -15.73
N GLY A 60 19.65 15.96 -15.30
CA GLY A 60 19.96 14.75 -16.07
C GLY A 60 21.47 14.51 -16.19
N GLU A 61 22.20 14.65 -15.09
CA GLU A 61 23.65 14.47 -15.03
C GLU A 61 24.09 13.05 -14.60
N ALA A 62 23.25 12.33 -13.86
CA ALA A 62 23.64 11.15 -13.09
C ALA A 62 22.73 9.93 -13.30
N MET A 63 21.92 9.92 -14.36
CA MET A 63 20.98 8.84 -14.67
C MET A 63 21.61 7.44 -14.61
N GLU A 64 22.79 7.27 -15.20
CA GLU A 64 23.52 5.99 -15.23
C GLU A 64 23.96 5.54 -13.85
N GLY A 65 24.55 6.44 -13.06
CA GLY A 65 24.96 6.13 -11.70
C GLY A 65 23.77 5.78 -10.80
N MET A 66 22.61 6.42 -11.01
CA MET A 66 21.39 6.09 -10.29
C MET A 66 20.88 4.69 -10.65
N LEU A 67 20.82 4.34 -11.94
CA LEU A 67 20.46 3.00 -12.37
C LEU A 67 21.45 1.96 -11.84
N ASP A 68 22.74 2.24 -11.91
CA ASP A 68 23.81 1.36 -11.42
C ASP A 68 23.73 1.10 -9.91
N ILE A 69 23.21 2.04 -9.09
CA ILE A 69 22.93 1.81 -7.65
C ILE A 69 21.84 0.76 -7.44
N GLY A 70 21.02 0.46 -8.46
CA GLY A 70 20.04 -0.62 -8.46
C GLY A 70 18.59 -0.18 -8.64
N PHE A 71 18.32 1.10 -8.92
CA PHE A 71 16.97 1.58 -9.24
C PHE A 71 16.49 1.03 -10.59
N GLY A 72 15.21 0.65 -10.68
CA GLY A 72 14.55 0.28 -11.94
C GLY A 72 14.17 1.48 -12.82
N CYS A 73 14.03 2.66 -12.21
CA CYS A 73 13.78 3.90 -12.95
C CYS A 73 14.40 5.15 -12.31
N VAL A 74 14.60 6.18 -13.15
CA VAL A 74 15.10 7.49 -12.75
C VAL A 74 14.13 8.57 -13.20
N GLU A 75 13.65 9.38 -12.27
CA GLU A 75 12.91 10.60 -12.58
C GLU A 75 13.82 11.83 -12.43
N ILE A 76 14.22 12.45 -13.54
CA ILE A 76 14.99 13.70 -13.53
C ILE A 76 14.09 14.92 -13.31
N GLY A 77 14.67 16.11 -13.12
CA GLY A 77 13.92 17.37 -13.04
C GLY A 77 13.53 17.76 -11.60
N SER A 78 12.61 18.70 -11.39
CA SER A 78 11.78 19.36 -12.40
C SER A 78 12.56 20.33 -13.29
N VAL A 79 12.46 20.13 -14.60
CA VAL A 79 13.07 20.98 -15.64
C VAL A 79 12.10 22.10 -16.01
N THR A 80 12.62 23.32 -16.12
CA THR A 80 11.86 24.51 -16.52
C THR A 80 12.23 24.95 -17.94
N PRO A 81 11.38 25.67 -18.68
CA PRO A 81 11.71 26.20 -20.01
C PRO A 81 13.03 26.95 -20.06
N LYS A 82 13.13 28.03 -19.26
CA LYS A 82 14.33 28.85 -19.13
C LYS A 82 15.17 28.39 -17.93
N PRO A 83 16.50 28.57 -17.98
CA PRO A 83 17.35 28.38 -16.81
C PRO A 83 16.92 29.30 -15.67
N GLN A 84 16.98 28.81 -14.43
CA GLN A 84 16.79 29.65 -13.25
C GLN A 84 17.57 29.10 -12.03
N PRO A 85 18.11 29.99 -11.18
CA PRO A 85 18.96 29.57 -10.05
C PRO A 85 18.18 28.95 -8.88
N GLY A 86 16.86 29.11 -8.86
CA GLY A 86 15.97 28.81 -7.72
C GLY A 86 15.95 29.92 -6.67
N ASN A 87 15.42 29.63 -5.48
CA ASN A 87 15.37 30.57 -4.36
C ASN A 87 16.75 30.78 -3.70
N PRO A 88 16.96 31.89 -2.96
CA PRO A 88 18.22 32.17 -2.26
C PRO A 88 18.64 31.09 -1.26
N LYS A 89 19.95 30.94 -1.05
CA LYS A 89 20.53 30.01 -0.05
C LYS A 89 20.64 30.67 1.34
N PRO A 90 20.63 29.91 2.45
CA PRO A 90 20.41 28.46 2.54
C PRO A 90 18.94 28.08 2.30
N ARG A 91 18.74 26.94 1.62
CA ARG A 91 17.41 26.50 1.14
C ARG A 91 17.16 25.00 1.28
N VAL A 92 18.05 24.28 1.96
CA VAL A 92 17.90 22.87 2.26
C VAL A 92 18.51 22.59 3.63
N PHE A 93 17.76 21.88 4.47
CA PHE A 93 18.05 21.68 5.87
C PHE A 93 17.82 20.21 6.21
N ARG A 94 18.81 19.57 6.84
CA ARG A 94 18.70 18.19 7.31
C ARG A 94 18.12 18.20 8.72
N LEU A 95 17.12 17.35 8.95
CA LEU A 95 16.61 17.02 10.27
C LEU A 95 17.11 15.61 10.57
N ALA A 96 18.31 15.51 11.15
CA ALA A 96 19.00 14.25 11.32
C ALA A 96 18.25 13.27 12.24
N GLU A 97 17.73 13.78 13.36
CA GLU A 97 16.96 13.02 14.34
C GLU A 97 15.64 12.49 13.75
N ASP A 98 15.03 13.27 12.87
CA ASP A 98 13.75 12.93 12.24
C ASP A 98 13.93 12.14 10.93
N ARG A 99 15.18 11.97 10.46
CA ARG A 99 15.50 11.42 9.14
C ARG A 99 14.71 12.12 8.02
N GLY A 100 14.58 13.44 8.15
CA GLY A 100 13.75 14.29 7.29
C GLY A 100 14.54 15.45 6.69
N VAL A 101 14.03 16.03 5.60
CA VAL A 101 14.65 17.21 4.97
C VAL A 101 13.61 18.26 4.69
N ILE A 102 13.88 19.49 5.09
CA ILE A 102 13.11 20.68 4.67
C ILE A 102 13.86 21.35 3.53
N ASN A 103 13.17 21.68 2.45
CA ASN A 103 13.77 22.41 1.33
C ASN A 103 12.84 23.46 0.73
N ARG A 104 13.45 24.52 0.20
CA ARG A 104 12.80 25.62 -0.51
C ARG A 104 13.48 25.96 -1.83
N TYR A 105 13.86 24.96 -2.62
CA TYR A 105 14.65 25.16 -3.85
C TYR A 105 14.00 26.09 -4.88
N GLY A 106 12.69 25.98 -5.14
CA GLY A 106 11.99 26.78 -6.14
C GLY A 106 12.44 26.50 -7.58
N PHE A 107 12.47 25.22 -7.97
CA PHE A 107 12.85 24.73 -9.31
C PHE A 107 14.15 25.35 -9.85
N ASN A 108 15.27 25.16 -9.16
CA ASN A 108 16.57 25.45 -9.79
C ASN A 108 16.81 24.47 -10.95
N SER A 109 17.09 24.98 -12.15
CA SER A 109 17.10 24.21 -13.40
C SER A 109 18.01 24.90 -14.43
N ASN A 110 18.73 24.12 -15.24
CA ASN A 110 19.55 24.63 -16.34
C ASN A 110 18.76 24.89 -17.64
N GLY A 111 17.44 24.70 -17.63
CA GLY A 111 16.59 24.96 -18.80
C GLY A 111 16.47 23.76 -19.76
N LEU A 112 15.48 23.82 -20.66
CA LEU A 112 15.18 22.72 -21.60
C LEU A 112 16.33 22.45 -22.57
N GLU A 113 17.02 23.48 -23.04
CA GLU A 113 18.12 23.33 -24.01
C GLU A 113 19.27 22.51 -23.43
N ALA A 114 19.76 22.88 -22.25
CA ALA A 114 20.88 22.19 -21.61
C ALA A 114 20.52 20.76 -21.21
N VAL A 115 19.31 20.54 -20.70
CA VAL A 115 18.84 19.19 -20.33
C VAL A 115 18.58 18.35 -21.57
N GLY A 116 17.97 18.92 -22.62
CA GLY A 116 17.72 18.25 -23.90
C GLY A 116 19.01 17.72 -24.54
N ALA A 117 20.08 18.52 -24.55
CA ALA A 117 21.39 18.09 -25.06
C ALA A 117 22.05 16.96 -24.22
N ARG A 118 21.69 16.83 -22.94
CA ARG A 118 22.12 15.67 -22.12
C ARG A 118 21.27 14.44 -22.41
N LEU A 119 19.96 14.61 -22.50
CA LEU A 119 19.04 13.51 -22.79
C LEU A 119 19.27 12.93 -24.18
N GLU A 120 19.53 13.75 -25.19
CA GLU A 120 19.86 13.30 -26.54
C GLU A 120 21.07 12.37 -26.55
N ARG A 121 22.15 12.75 -25.86
CA ARG A 121 23.35 11.92 -25.72
C ARG A 121 23.08 10.64 -24.94
N TYR A 122 22.28 10.73 -23.86
CA TYR A 122 21.92 9.58 -23.05
C TYR A 122 21.09 8.57 -23.84
N VAL A 123 20.01 9.01 -24.49
CA VAL A 123 19.12 8.15 -25.28
C VAL A 123 19.85 7.59 -26.51
N GLY A 124 20.59 8.43 -27.24
CA GLY A 124 21.33 8.00 -28.43
C GLY A 124 22.45 6.98 -28.16
N SER A 125 22.88 6.82 -26.91
CA SER A 125 23.86 5.81 -26.51
C SER A 125 23.27 4.62 -25.74
N ARG A 126 21.94 4.57 -25.52
CA ARG A 126 21.28 3.61 -24.62
C ARG A 126 21.61 2.15 -24.92
N GLU A 127 21.43 1.71 -26.16
CA GLU A 127 21.68 0.32 -26.57
C GLU A 127 23.13 -0.12 -26.34
N LYS A 128 24.09 0.72 -26.74
CA LYS A 128 25.51 0.45 -26.57
C LYS A 128 25.86 0.33 -25.08
N ARG A 129 25.29 1.22 -24.25
CA ARG A 129 25.57 1.29 -22.81
C ARG A 129 24.99 0.14 -22.02
N THR A 130 23.88 -0.44 -22.45
CA THR A 130 23.20 -1.55 -21.75
C THR A 130 23.58 -2.93 -22.30
N SER A 131 24.49 -3.00 -23.28
CA SER A 131 25.00 -4.25 -23.85
C SER A 131 25.74 -5.14 -22.83
N SER A 132 25.57 -6.46 -22.95
CA SER A 132 26.11 -7.46 -22.01
C SER A 132 27.64 -7.48 -22.00
N GLY A 133 28.25 -7.40 -20.82
CA GLY A 133 29.68 -7.67 -20.64
C GLY A 133 30.44 -6.71 -19.73
N GLN A 134 29.96 -5.46 -19.55
CA GLN A 134 30.45 -4.47 -18.56
C GLN A 134 29.66 -3.13 -18.56
N GLY A 135 28.48 -3.08 -19.19
CA GLY A 135 27.66 -1.88 -19.38
C GLY A 135 26.91 -1.38 -18.15
N HIS A 136 26.30 -0.19 -18.26
CA HIS A 136 25.40 0.37 -17.25
C HIS A 136 24.10 -0.42 -17.18
N ARG A 137 23.43 -0.41 -16.02
CA ARG A 137 22.10 -1.03 -15.88
C ARG A 137 21.09 -0.32 -16.78
N ALA A 138 20.26 -1.12 -17.44
CA ALA A 138 19.09 -0.60 -18.15
C ALA A 138 18.02 -0.15 -17.14
N GLY A 139 17.21 0.84 -17.51
CA GLY A 139 16.09 1.28 -16.70
C GLY A 139 15.33 2.41 -17.37
N VAL A 140 14.18 2.72 -16.78
CA VAL A 140 13.19 3.67 -17.34
C VAL A 140 13.54 5.11 -16.94
N LEU A 141 13.39 6.04 -17.88
CA LEU A 141 13.64 7.47 -17.72
C LEU A 141 12.32 8.26 -17.66
N GLY A 142 12.02 8.77 -16.48
CA GLY A 142 11.02 9.80 -16.25
C GLY A 142 11.58 11.21 -16.40
N VAL A 143 10.85 12.09 -17.09
CA VAL A 143 11.21 13.51 -17.17
C VAL A 143 10.15 14.34 -16.46
N ASN A 144 10.52 14.95 -15.34
CA ASN A 144 9.65 15.82 -14.57
C ASN A 144 9.76 17.26 -15.08
N LEU A 145 8.63 17.85 -15.44
CA LEU A 145 8.50 19.21 -15.96
C LEU A 145 7.95 20.15 -14.90
N GLY A 146 8.42 21.39 -14.91
CA GLY A 146 7.94 22.47 -14.05
C GLY A 146 7.86 23.81 -14.79
N LYS A 147 7.12 24.76 -14.22
CA LYS A 147 7.05 26.13 -14.76
C LYS A 147 8.19 27.01 -14.23
N ASN A 148 8.60 27.99 -15.02
CA ASN A 148 9.45 29.07 -14.53
C ASN A 148 8.71 29.93 -13.49
N LYS A 149 9.47 30.49 -12.55
CA LYS A 149 8.92 31.28 -11.43
C LYS A 149 8.10 32.50 -11.91
N THR A 150 8.55 33.15 -12.97
CA THR A 150 7.99 34.39 -13.53
C THR A 150 6.90 34.15 -14.58
N THR A 151 6.63 32.90 -14.96
CA THR A 151 5.60 32.61 -15.97
C THR A 151 4.21 32.71 -15.36
N GLU A 152 3.34 33.49 -16.02
CA GLU A 152 1.91 33.61 -15.71
C GLU A 152 1.12 32.42 -16.28
N ASP A 153 1.21 32.18 -17.60
CA ASP A 153 0.59 31.00 -18.24
C ASP A 153 1.41 29.73 -17.97
N ALA A 154 1.13 29.06 -16.85
CA ALA A 154 1.81 27.84 -16.46
C ALA A 154 1.74 26.75 -17.54
N ALA A 155 0.61 26.61 -18.24
CA ALA A 155 0.41 25.56 -19.24
C ALA A 155 1.33 25.74 -20.46
N ALA A 156 1.65 26.97 -20.86
CA ALA A 156 2.62 27.23 -21.92
C ALA A 156 4.02 26.68 -21.60
N ASP A 157 4.44 26.72 -20.33
CA ASP A 157 5.74 26.20 -19.92
C ASP A 157 5.77 24.66 -19.98
N TYR A 158 4.70 24.00 -19.54
CA TYR A 158 4.61 22.54 -19.63
C TYR A 158 4.55 22.07 -21.08
N VAL A 159 3.76 22.75 -21.95
CA VAL A 159 3.70 22.45 -23.39
C VAL A 159 5.08 22.57 -24.05
N GLN A 160 5.83 23.63 -23.75
CA GLN A 160 7.22 23.76 -24.22
C GLN A 160 8.10 22.60 -23.74
N GLY A 161 7.95 22.21 -22.47
CA GLY A 161 8.67 21.08 -21.89
C GLY A 161 8.37 19.75 -22.60
N VAL A 162 7.10 19.50 -22.91
CA VAL A 162 6.66 18.31 -23.65
C VAL A 162 7.27 18.28 -25.05
N HIS A 163 7.18 19.37 -25.82
CA HIS A 163 7.76 19.42 -27.16
C HIS A 163 9.28 19.26 -27.16
N ALA A 164 9.97 19.84 -26.18
CA ALA A 164 11.42 19.80 -26.12
C ALA A 164 11.98 18.44 -25.68
N LEU A 165 11.34 17.80 -24.69
CA LEU A 165 11.90 16.63 -24.00
C LEU A 165 11.09 15.34 -24.17
N GLY A 166 9.86 15.42 -24.67
CA GLY A 166 8.95 14.27 -24.78
C GLY A 166 9.55 13.12 -25.60
N LYS A 167 10.26 13.42 -26.69
CA LYS A 167 10.94 12.41 -27.52
C LYS A 167 11.99 11.59 -26.77
N TYR A 168 12.58 12.12 -25.71
CA TYR A 168 13.59 11.42 -24.91
C TYR A 168 13.02 10.70 -23.68
N ALA A 169 11.82 11.07 -23.24
CA ALA A 169 11.22 10.56 -22.02
C ALA A 169 10.52 9.23 -22.26
N ASP A 170 10.75 8.24 -21.39
CA ASP A 170 9.90 7.04 -21.37
C ASP A 170 8.55 7.36 -20.73
N TYR A 171 8.52 8.26 -19.72
CA TYR A 171 7.29 8.89 -19.23
C TYR A 171 7.53 10.35 -18.82
N LEU A 172 6.48 11.16 -18.90
CA LEU A 172 6.48 12.58 -18.52
C LEU A 172 5.74 12.79 -17.20
N VAL A 173 6.20 13.76 -16.41
CA VAL A 173 5.50 14.17 -15.17
C VAL A 173 5.27 15.68 -15.16
N VAL A 174 4.01 16.08 -15.06
CA VAL A 174 3.60 17.47 -14.82
C VAL A 174 3.62 17.74 -13.32
N ASN A 175 4.57 18.54 -12.84
CA ASN A 175 4.67 18.85 -11.41
C ASN A 175 3.90 20.12 -11.04
N VAL A 176 2.74 19.93 -10.41
CA VAL A 176 1.86 21.00 -9.91
C VAL A 176 1.91 21.14 -8.38
N SER A 177 2.86 20.49 -7.71
CA SER A 177 2.78 20.24 -6.26
C SER A 177 3.92 20.80 -5.41
N SER A 178 4.93 21.41 -6.04
CA SER A 178 6.01 22.08 -5.29
C SER A 178 5.45 23.20 -4.40
N PRO A 179 5.71 23.19 -3.07
CA PRO A 179 5.35 24.30 -2.19
C PRO A 179 6.23 25.54 -2.39
N ASN A 180 7.29 25.44 -3.19
CA ASN A 180 8.39 26.40 -3.22
C ASN A 180 8.31 27.37 -4.42
N THR A 181 7.29 27.17 -5.27
CA THR A 181 6.96 28.03 -6.41
C THR A 181 5.61 28.66 -6.11
N PRO A 182 5.52 29.99 -5.85
CA PRO A 182 4.27 30.65 -5.48
C PRO A 182 3.15 30.37 -6.47
N GLY A 183 1.95 30.11 -5.95
CA GLY A 183 0.75 29.82 -6.75
C GLY A 183 0.74 28.46 -7.45
N LEU A 184 1.82 27.66 -7.42
CA LEU A 184 1.85 26.42 -8.19
C LEU A 184 0.78 25.41 -7.75
N ARG A 185 0.58 25.27 -6.44
CA ARG A 185 -0.38 24.31 -5.87
C ARG A 185 -1.84 24.64 -6.17
N THR A 186 -2.16 25.88 -6.57
CA THR A 186 -3.52 26.24 -6.99
C THR A 186 -3.90 25.60 -8.32
N LEU A 187 -2.91 25.15 -9.11
CA LEU A 187 -3.13 24.38 -10.33
C LEU A 187 -3.72 22.98 -10.07
N GLN A 188 -3.82 22.55 -8.82
CA GLN A 188 -4.46 21.28 -8.44
C GLN A 188 -5.98 21.41 -8.28
N GLY A 189 -6.53 22.63 -8.29
CA GLY A 189 -7.98 22.83 -8.32
C GLY A 189 -8.58 22.28 -9.61
N LYS A 190 -9.79 21.70 -9.54
CA LYS A 190 -10.42 20.96 -10.64
C LYS A 190 -10.32 21.64 -12.00
N ILE A 191 -10.79 22.88 -12.10
CA ILE A 191 -10.86 23.64 -13.35
C ILE A 191 -9.44 23.92 -13.87
N GLN A 192 -8.56 24.42 -13.00
CA GLN A 192 -7.19 24.78 -13.39
C GLN A 192 -6.39 23.56 -13.84
N LEU A 193 -6.57 22.42 -13.14
CA LEU A 193 -5.92 21.17 -13.48
C LEU A 193 -6.42 20.64 -14.82
N GLN A 194 -7.73 20.67 -15.05
CA GLN A 194 -8.34 20.24 -16.31
C GLN A 194 -7.86 21.10 -17.49
N GLU A 195 -7.91 22.42 -17.37
CA GLU A 195 -7.45 23.36 -18.41
C GLU A 195 -5.96 23.18 -18.74
N LEU A 196 -5.13 22.98 -17.71
CA LEU A 196 -3.72 22.69 -17.86
C LEU A 196 -3.53 21.38 -18.64
N LEU A 197 -4.16 20.30 -18.19
CA LEU A 197 -3.91 18.96 -18.72
C LEU A 197 -4.45 18.77 -20.14
N VAL A 198 -5.56 19.41 -20.51
CA VAL A 198 -6.05 19.38 -21.90
C VAL A 198 -4.98 19.91 -22.86
N ARG A 199 -4.30 21.01 -22.51
CA ARG A 199 -3.23 21.59 -23.34
C ARG A 199 -1.99 20.70 -23.37
N VAL A 200 -1.60 20.14 -22.23
CA VAL A 200 -0.40 19.32 -22.11
C VAL A 200 -0.57 17.96 -22.78
N LEU A 201 -1.74 17.31 -22.64
CA LEU A 201 -2.07 16.05 -23.32
C LEU A 201 -2.06 16.24 -24.84
N LYS A 202 -2.64 17.32 -25.35
CA LYS A 202 -2.57 17.65 -26.77
C LYS A 202 -1.11 17.74 -27.26
N ALA A 203 -0.25 18.47 -26.55
CA ALA A 203 1.17 18.57 -26.89
C ALA A 203 1.88 17.20 -26.82
N ARG A 204 1.52 16.35 -25.84
CA ARG A 204 2.05 14.99 -25.72
C ARG A 204 1.65 14.16 -26.92
N ASP A 205 0.38 14.20 -27.33
CA ASP A 205 -0.15 13.41 -28.44
C ASP A 205 0.50 13.82 -29.78
N GLU A 206 0.80 15.10 -29.97
CA GLU A 206 1.55 15.61 -31.13
C GLU A 206 2.98 15.03 -31.19
N VAL A 207 3.69 15.00 -30.04
CA VAL A 207 5.02 14.38 -29.96
C VAL A 207 4.93 12.86 -30.13
N ALA A 208 3.98 12.19 -29.48
CA ALA A 208 3.77 10.74 -29.58
C ALA A 208 3.51 10.31 -31.04
N THR A 209 2.70 11.08 -31.77
CA THR A 209 2.43 10.86 -33.20
C THR A 209 3.72 10.98 -34.03
N THR A 210 4.54 11.98 -33.74
CA THR A 210 5.81 12.22 -34.44
C THR A 210 6.82 11.10 -34.18
N GLU A 211 6.93 10.67 -32.92
CA GLU A 211 7.86 9.63 -32.46
C GLU A 211 7.34 8.20 -32.69
N LYS A 212 6.07 8.05 -33.11
CA LYS A 212 5.38 6.78 -33.34
C LYS A 212 5.44 5.84 -32.13
N ARG A 213 5.29 6.40 -30.94
CA ARG A 213 5.25 5.65 -29.68
C ARG A 213 4.37 6.36 -28.67
N ASP A 214 3.81 5.59 -27.75
CA ASP A 214 3.12 6.15 -26.59
C ASP A 214 4.11 6.83 -25.64
N ILE A 215 3.67 7.94 -25.04
CA ILE A 215 4.45 8.71 -24.08
C ILE A 215 3.58 8.93 -22.84
N PRO A 216 3.60 8.02 -21.87
CA PRO A 216 2.82 8.14 -20.65
C PRO A 216 2.97 9.51 -19.97
N LEU A 217 1.85 10.11 -19.57
CA LEU A 217 1.81 11.41 -18.93
C LEU A 217 1.17 11.32 -17.54
N LEU A 218 1.97 11.67 -16.54
CA LEU A 218 1.60 11.62 -15.14
C LEU A 218 1.50 13.02 -14.53
N VAL A 219 0.78 13.14 -13.42
CA VAL A 219 0.73 14.36 -12.61
C VAL A 219 1.26 14.11 -11.21
N LYS A 220 2.16 14.97 -10.73
CA LYS A 220 2.69 14.90 -9.36
C LYS A 220 1.92 15.82 -8.44
N ILE A 221 1.26 15.25 -7.43
CA ILE A 221 0.35 15.95 -6.52
C ILE A 221 0.96 16.15 -5.12
N ALA A 222 0.45 17.13 -4.38
CA ALA A 222 0.85 17.41 -3.01
C ALA A 222 0.16 16.45 -2.03
N PRO A 223 0.75 16.20 -0.85
CA PRO A 223 0.06 15.48 0.22
C PRO A 223 -0.91 16.36 1.02
N ASP A 224 -0.74 17.69 0.93
CA ASP A 224 -1.51 18.68 1.68
C ASP A 224 -2.82 18.99 0.92
N LEU A 225 -3.74 18.02 0.90
CA LEU A 225 -5.01 18.09 0.16
C LEU A 225 -6.18 17.79 1.10
N THR A 226 -7.30 18.49 0.90
CA THR A 226 -8.57 18.11 1.53
C THR A 226 -9.15 16.86 0.87
N GLU A 227 -10.18 16.27 1.47
CA GLU A 227 -10.91 15.15 0.84
C GLU A 227 -11.51 15.57 -0.51
N HIS A 228 -12.09 16.78 -0.59
CA HIS A 228 -12.67 17.32 -1.82
C HIS A 228 -11.61 17.57 -2.91
N ASP A 229 -10.44 18.11 -2.55
CA ASP A 229 -9.35 18.29 -3.52
C ASP A 229 -8.93 16.95 -4.14
N LYS A 230 -8.88 15.87 -3.34
CA LYS A 230 -8.55 14.53 -3.83
C LYS A 230 -9.62 13.98 -4.77
N GLU A 231 -10.90 14.15 -4.43
CA GLU A 231 -12.03 13.76 -5.29
C GLU A 231 -11.95 14.47 -6.65
N ASP A 232 -11.68 15.77 -6.64
CA ASP A 232 -11.57 16.58 -7.85
C ASP A 232 -10.38 16.17 -8.72
N ILE A 233 -9.20 15.97 -8.12
CA ILE A 233 -8.02 15.47 -8.84
C ILE A 233 -8.29 14.09 -9.44
N ALA A 234 -8.92 13.18 -8.69
CA ALA A 234 -9.24 11.84 -9.17
C ALA A 234 -10.24 11.89 -10.34
N ALA A 235 -11.27 12.72 -10.23
CA ALA A 235 -12.26 12.92 -11.29
C ALA A 235 -11.60 13.43 -12.58
N VAL A 236 -10.73 14.45 -12.49
CA VAL A 236 -9.99 14.97 -13.65
C VAL A 236 -9.07 13.90 -14.25
N ALA A 237 -8.37 13.13 -13.40
CA ALA A 237 -7.48 12.07 -13.86
C ALA A 237 -8.22 10.98 -14.65
N LEU A 238 -9.40 10.57 -14.16
CA LEU A 238 -10.27 9.59 -14.83
C LEU A 238 -10.88 10.16 -16.12
N GLU A 239 -11.42 11.38 -16.07
CA GLU A 239 -12.06 12.04 -17.22
C GLU A 239 -11.09 12.21 -18.39
N LEU A 240 -9.87 12.67 -18.10
CA LEU A 240 -8.83 12.89 -19.09
C LEU A 240 -7.99 11.64 -19.41
N LYS A 241 -8.31 10.49 -18.78
CA LYS A 241 -7.59 9.22 -18.95
C LYS A 241 -6.07 9.37 -18.78
N LEU A 242 -5.66 10.02 -17.70
CA LEU A 242 -4.24 10.14 -17.38
C LEU A 242 -3.60 8.77 -17.19
N ASP A 243 -2.35 8.65 -17.64
CA ASP A 243 -1.62 7.38 -17.51
C ASP A 243 -1.24 7.08 -16.06
N GLY A 244 -1.10 8.11 -15.21
CA GLY A 244 -0.87 7.91 -13.78
C GLY A 244 -0.73 9.15 -12.92
N LEU A 245 -0.55 8.94 -11.61
CA LEU A 245 -0.28 9.99 -10.64
C LEU A 245 0.96 9.67 -9.81
N VAL A 246 1.74 10.69 -9.46
CA VAL A 246 2.86 10.59 -8.53
C VAL A 246 2.44 11.16 -7.17
N VAL A 247 2.33 10.29 -6.16
CA VAL A 247 1.74 10.56 -4.86
C VAL A 247 2.75 10.24 -3.73
N SER A 248 3.46 11.20 -3.15
CA SER A 248 3.24 12.64 -3.25
C SER A 248 4.54 13.45 -3.24
N ASN A 249 4.40 14.76 -3.45
CA ASN A 249 5.46 15.73 -3.17
C ASN A 249 5.67 15.92 -1.65
N THR A 250 6.52 16.87 -1.30
CA THR A 250 6.81 17.34 0.07
C THR A 250 5.59 18.00 0.73
N THR A 251 5.53 17.98 2.07
CA THR A 251 4.43 18.54 2.87
C THR A 251 4.79 19.88 3.49
N LEU A 252 3.80 20.78 3.63
CA LEU A 252 3.92 21.99 4.44
C LEU A 252 3.66 21.73 5.93
N SER A 253 2.99 20.62 6.27
CA SER A 253 2.73 20.25 7.65
C SER A 253 4.02 20.05 8.44
N ARG A 254 3.96 20.36 9.74
CA ARG A 254 5.04 20.16 10.70
C ARG A 254 4.48 19.37 11.88
N PRO A 255 4.65 18.03 11.89
CA PRO A 255 4.23 17.22 13.03
C PRO A 255 4.90 17.69 14.31
N GLU A 256 4.16 17.70 15.42
CA GLU A 256 4.71 18.08 16.75
C GLU A 256 5.84 17.16 17.20
N THR A 257 5.90 15.94 16.64
CA THR A 257 6.95 14.95 16.89
C THR A 257 8.31 15.33 16.32
N LEU A 258 8.42 16.39 15.51
CA LEU A 258 9.70 16.84 14.93
C LEU A 258 10.64 17.35 16.01
N LYS A 259 11.86 16.81 16.02
CA LYS A 259 12.90 17.12 17.00
C LYS A 259 13.95 18.09 16.48
N GLY A 260 14.35 17.95 15.21
CA GLY A 260 15.51 18.62 14.66
C GLY A 260 15.43 20.16 14.73
N GLU A 261 16.58 20.79 14.97
CA GLU A 261 16.70 22.25 15.15
C GLU A 261 16.10 23.06 14.00
N ALA A 262 16.21 22.55 12.76
CA ALA A 262 15.69 23.18 11.56
C ALA A 262 14.17 22.98 11.33
N LYS A 263 13.42 22.40 12.28
CA LYS A 263 11.98 22.11 12.10
C LYS A 263 11.12 23.35 11.80
N GLY A 264 11.55 24.53 12.24
CA GLY A 264 10.90 25.81 11.98
C GLY A 264 11.17 26.41 10.59
N GLU A 265 12.05 25.79 9.79
CA GLU A 265 12.38 26.29 8.45
C GLU A 265 11.19 26.21 7.49
N THR A 266 11.08 27.23 6.64
CA THR A 266 10.05 27.29 5.58
C THR A 266 10.39 26.37 4.41
N GLY A 267 9.35 25.92 3.71
CA GLY A 267 9.47 25.04 2.55
C GLY A 267 8.84 23.67 2.78
N GLY A 268 9.08 22.74 1.85
CA GLY A 268 8.53 21.39 1.91
C GLY A 268 9.35 20.45 2.79
N LEU A 269 8.69 19.78 3.74
CA LEU A 269 9.23 18.68 4.54
C LEU A 269 9.14 17.36 3.74
N SER A 270 10.17 16.53 3.89
CA SER A 270 10.32 15.22 3.25
C SER A 270 10.97 14.22 4.20
N GLY A 271 11.08 12.96 3.77
CA GLY A 271 11.68 11.88 4.55
C GLY A 271 10.68 11.16 5.45
N LEU A 272 11.19 10.48 6.47
CA LEU A 272 10.40 9.61 7.34
C LEU A 272 9.14 10.27 7.92
N PRO A 273 9.14 11.56 8.34
CA PRO A 273 7.95 12.21 8.91
C PRO A 273 6.75 12.30 7.96
N VAL A 274 6.97 12.17 6.64
CA VAL A 274 5.93 12.27 5.61
C VAL A 274 5.39 10.91 5.19
N ARG A 275 6.00 9.80 5.64
CA ARG A 275 5.66 8.44 5.22
C ARG A 275 4.16 8.16 5.36
N ASP A 276 3.64 8.32 6.57
CA ASP A 276 2.28 7.93 6.90
C ASP A 276 1.25 8.81 6.16
N LEU A 277 1.47 10.13 6.12
CA LEU A 277 0.62 11.07 5.37
C LEU A 277 0.59 10.71 3.88
N SER A 278 1.75 10.54 3.26
CA SER A 278 1.84 10.21 1.84
C SER A 278 1.27 8.83 1.53
N THR A 279 1.33 7.85 2.45
CA THR A 279 0.72 6.52 2.25
C THR A 279 -0.80 6.60 2.37
N LYS A 280 -1.32 7.42 3.29
CA LYS A 280 -2.75 7.69 3.38
C LYS A 280 -3.27 8.34 2.09
N VAL A 281 -2.63 9.40 1.61
CA VAL A 281 -3.05 10.07 0.35
C VAL A 281 -2.98 9.11 -0.83
N LEU A 282 -1.93 8.28 -0.91
CA LEU A 282 -1.83 7.23 -1.94
C LEU A 282 -3.02 6.27 -1.90
N GLY A 283 -3.36 5.75 -0.72
CA GLY A 283 -4.51 4.85 -0.55
C GLY A 283 -5.85 5.51 -0.84
N ASP A 284 -6.01 6.79 -0.50
CA ASP A 284 -7.21 7.56 -0.80
C ASP A 284 -7.36 7.76 -2.32
N MET A 285 -6.27 8.10 -3.03
CA MET A 285 -6.29 8.23 -4.50
C MET A 285 -6.55 6.91 -5.21
N TYR A 286 -6.01 5.79 -4.71
CA TYR A 286 -6.28 4.47 -5.28
C TYR A 286 -7.78 4.12 -5.21
N LYS A 287 -8.42 4.39 -4.08
CA LYS A 287 -9.87 4.20 -3.91
C LYS A 287 -10.68 5.12 -4.83
N LEU A 288 -10.35 6.41 -4.85
CA LEU A 288 -11.08 7.40 -5.65
C LEU A 288 -10.96 7.15 -7.16
N THR A 289 -9.86 6.55 -7.60
CA THR A 289 -9.64 6.16 -9.00
C THR A 289 -10.07 4.72 -9.30
N ASN A 290 -10.57 3.98 -8.30
CA ASN A 290 -10.94 2.57 -8.40
C ASN A 290 -9.84 1.70 -9.03
N GLY A 291 -8.57 1.98 -8.73
CA GLY A 291 -7.42 1.28 -9.30
C GLY A 291 -7.16 1.52 -10.79
N GLN A 292 -7.97 2.32 -11.49
CA GLN A 292 -7.85 2.53 -12.94
C GLN A 292 -6.67 3.44 -13.34
N ILE A 293 -6.21 4.28 -12.41
CA ILE A 293 -5.07 5.18 -12.62
C ILE A 293 -3.86 4.59 -11.90
N LEU A 294 -2.80 4.29 -12.64
CA LEU A 294 -1.56 3.75 -12.06
C LEU A 294 -0.89 4.80 -11.17
N LEU A 295 -0.41 4.38 -10.00
CA LEU A 295 0.15 5.28 -9.00
C LEU A 295 1.64 5.02 -8.77
N ILE A 296 2.41 6.10 -8.68
CA ILE A 296 3.79 6.08 -8.16
C ILE A 296 3.76 6.61 -6.72
N GLY A 297 4.08 5.76 -5.75
CA GLY A 297 4.15 6.10 -4.33
C GLY A 297 5.48 6.79 -3.97
N VAL A 298 5.43 7.96 -3.35
CA VAL A 298 6.60 8.76 -2.98
C VAL A 298 6.40 9.38 -1.60
N GLY A 299 7.45 9.37 -0.77
CA GLY A 299 7.45 10.01 0.54
C GLY A 299 7.78 9.04 1.66
N GLY A 300 8.91 9.28 2.33
CA GLY A 300 9.32 8.54 3.54
C GLY A 300 9.72 7.08 3.35
N VAL A 301 10.00 6.65 2.11
CA VAL A 301 10.42 5.27 1.81
C VAL A 301 11.92 5.11 2.05
N SER A 302 12.30 4.24 2.99
CA SER A 302 13.71 3.93 3.32
C SER A 302 14.03 2.44 3.39
N THR A 303 13.01 1.58 3.43
CA THR A 303 13.11 0.12 3.58
C THR A 303 12.21 -0.59 2.57
N GLY A 304 12.40 -1.91 2.42
CA GLY A 304 11.49 -2.75 1.63
C GLY A 304 10.09 -2.85 2.25
N GLN A 305 9.98 -2.75 3.58
CA GLN A 305 8.68 -2.65 4.25
C GLN A 305 7.93 -1.37 3.86
N ASP A 306 8.61 -0.21 3.85
CA ASP A 306 7.96 1.03 3.44
C ASP A 306 7.49 0.97 1.97
N ALA A 307 8.28 0.35 1.09
CA ALA A 307 7.89 0.13 -0.30
C ALA A 307 6.71 -0.83 -0.42
N TYR A 308 6.73 -1.92 0.34
CA TYR A 308 5.66 -2.91 0.41
C TYR A 308 4.34 -2.28 0.89
N ASP A 309 4.39 -1.45 1.93
CA ASP A 309 3.22 -0.73 2.45
C ASP A 309 2.63 0.23 1.39
N LYS A 310 3.47 0.93 0.63
CA LYS A 310 3.02 1.77 -0.50
C LYS A 310 2.37 0.93 -1.59
N ILE A 311 2.97 -0.20 -1.95
CA ILE A 311 2.44 -1.08 -2.99
C ILE A 311 1.06 -1.60 -2.59
N ARG A 312 0.94 -2.14 -1.38
CA ARG A 312 -0.35 -2.59 -0.82
C ARG A 312 -1.38 -1.46 -0.73
N ALA A 313 -0.95 -0.23 -0.49
CA ALA A 313 -1.84 0.94 -0.48
C ALA A 313 -2.28 1.36 -1.90
N GLY A 314 -1.68 0.84 -2.97
CA GLY A 314 -2.12 1.08 -4.35
C GLY A 314 -1.03 1.55 -5.31
N ALA A 315 0.23 1.67 -4.89
CA ALA A 315 1.32 2.05 -5.79
C ALA A 315 1.78 0.87 -6.67
N SER A 316 1.93 1.11 -7.97
CA SER A 316 2.60 0.17 -8.88
C SER A 316 4.11 0.37 -8.84
N LEU A 317 4.58 1.61 -8.67
CA LEU A 317 5.99 1.95 -8.52
C LEU A 317 6.22 2.78 -7.26
N VAL A 318 7.41 2.74 -6.70
CA VAL A 318 7.75 3.48 -5.47
C VAL A 318 9.03 4.28 -5.68
N GLN A 319 9.02 5.57 -5.34
CA GLN A 319 10.22 6.41 -5.42
C GLN A 319 10.84 6.70 -4.05
N MET A 320 12.16 6.65 -4.04
CA MET A 320 13.01 6.95 -2.89
C MET A 320 13.77 8.27 -3.12
N TYR A 321 14.10 8.97 -2.03
CA TYR A 321 14.98 10.16 -2.07
C TYR A 321 15.70 10.32 -0.75
N SER A 322 14.99 10.74 0.31
CA SER A 322 15.61 11.18 1.57
C SER A 322 16.44 10.07 2.24
N CYS A 323 16.12 8.80 2.00
CA CYS A 323 16.89 7.66 2.49
C CYS A 323 18.36 7.71 2.04
N LEU A 324 18.67 8.19 0.83
CA LEU A 324 20.04 8.26 0.32
C LEU A 324 20.93 9.20 1.15
N ILE A 325 20.32 10.16 1.84
CA ILE A 325 21.00 11.10 2.73
C ILE A 325 21.41 10.40 4.05
N TYR A 326 20.57 9.49 4.55
CA TYR A 326 20.69 8.91 5.90
C TYR A 326 21.17 7.45 5.94
N GLU A 327 20.91 6.65 4.90
CA GLU A 327 21.05 5.19 4.91
C GLU A 327 22.11 4.66 3.94
N SER A 328 22.79 5.53 3.18
CA SER A 328 23.70 5.18 2.06
C SER A 328 22.97 4.81 0.75
N PRO A 329 23.61 4.93 -0.42
CA PRO A 329 23.13 4.31 -1.67
C PRO A 329 22.80 2.81 -1.55
N LEU A 330 23.43 2.10 -0.61
CA LEU A 330 23.15 0.68 -0.33
C LEU A 330 21.74 0.42 0.23
N ALA A 331 20.98 1.46 0.58
CA ALA A 331 19.58 1.34 0.96
C ALA A 331 18.73 0.75 -0.18
N VAL A 332 19.10 0.95 -1.45
CA VAL A 332 18.31 0.53 -2.61
C VAL A 332 18.38 -0.99 -2.82
N PRO A 333 19.58 -1.63 -2.92
CA PRO A 333 19.64 -3.10 -3.00
C PRO A 333 19.03 -3.78 -1.78
N ARG A 334 19.21 -3.19 -0.58
CA ARG A 334 18.59 -3.70 0.65
C ARG A 334 17.06 -3.67 0.56
N ALA A 335 16.48 -2.55 0.16
CA ALA A 335 15.02 -2.42 0.02
C ALA A 335 14.45 -3.41 -1.01
N LYS A 336 15.15 -3.70 -2.11
CA LYS A 336 14.74 -4.72 -3.08
C LYS A 336 14.69 -6.12 -2.45
N LYS A 337 15.73 -6.51 -1.69
CA LYS A 337 15.78 -7.81 -1.01
C LYS A 337 14.66 -7.96 0.02
N GLU A 338 14.47 -6.95 0.84
CA GLU A 338 13.41 -6.89 1.85
C GLU A 338 12.02 -6.98 1.20
N LEU A 339 11.77 -6.20 0.16
CA LEU A 339 10.51 -6.23 -0.59
C LEU A 339 10.23 -7.61 -1.20
N ALA A 340 11.24 -8.22 -1.84
CA ALA A 340 11.11 -9.56 -2.39
C ALA A 340 10.84 -10.62 -1.31
N ALA A 341 11.42 -10.49 -0.11
CA ALA A 341 11.14 -11.40 1.00
C ALA A 341 9.69 -11.25 1.50
N LEU A 342 9.20 -10.02 1.65
CA LEU A 342 7.83 -9.73 2.08
C LEU A 342 6.79 -10.25 1.07
N LEU A 343 7.03 -10.04 -0.23
CA LEU A 343 6.15 -10.56 -1.28
C LEU A 343 6.05 -12.08 -1.26
N ARG A 344 7.18 -12.80 -1.07
CA ARG A 344 7.17 -14.26 -0.92
C ARG A 344 6.46 -14.72 0.34
N ALA A 345 6.67 -14.02 1.45
CA ALA A 345 6.05 -14.35 2.74
C ALA A 345 4.52 -14.25 2.68
N ASP A 346 4.00 -13.25 1.95
CA ASP A 346 2.56 -13.05 1.76
C ASP A 346 2.00 -13.82 0.54
N GLY A 347 2.83 -14.66 -0.12
CA GLY A 347 2.37 -15.62 -1.12
C GLY A 347 2.14 -15.05 -2.53
N TYR A 348 2.61 -13.83 -2.82
CA TYR A 348 2.46 -13.23 -4.15
C TYR A 348 3.43 -13.86 -5.17
N GLU A 349 2.97 -14.05 -6.41
CA GLU A 349 3.81 -14.56 -7.50
C GLU A 349 4.64 -13.45 -8.13
N ASN A 350 4.11 -12.22 -8.15
CA ASN A 350 4.78 -11.00 -8.61
C ASN A 350 4.33 -9.77 -7.80
N VAL A 351 5.08 -8.68 -7.89
CA VAL A 351 4.76 -7.44 -7.16
C VAL A 351 3.44 -6.79 -7.60
N ALA A 352 2.98 -7.01 -8.84
CA ALA A 352 1.70 -6.48 -9.31
C ALA A 352 0.52 -7.07 -8.53
N ASP A 353 0.61 -8.35 -8.13
CA ASP A 353 -0.44 -9.02 -7.34
C ASP A 353 -0.67 -8.36 -5.96
N ALA A 354 0.34 -7.65 -5.44
CA ALA A 354 0.28 -6.96 -4.17
C ALA A 354 -0.28 -5.52 -4.27
N VAL A 355 -0.43 -4.98 -5.48
CA VAL A 355 -0.90 -3.60 -5.70
C VAL A 355 -2.33 -3.47 -5.19
N GLY A 356 -2.55 -2.54 -4.26
CA GLY A 356 -3.88 -2.28 -3.71
C GLY A 356 -4.42 -3.37 -2.78
N ALA A 357 -3.64 -4.39 -2.43
CA ALA A 357 -4.06 -5.50 -1.57
C ALA A 357 -4.55 -5.08 -0.17
N ALA A 358 -4.25 -3.85 0.29
CA ALA A 358 -4.82 -3.31 1.53
C ALA A 358 -6.32 -2.97 1.42
N HIS A 359 -6.87 -2.85 0.21
CA HIS A 359 -8.26 -2.45 -0.05
C HIS A 359 -9.20 -3.63 -0.31
N ASN A 360 -8.66 -4.79 -0.70
CA ASN A 360 -9.44 -5.96 -1.12
C ASN A 360 -9.84 -6.88 0.05
N ALA A 361 -9.81 -6.39 1.28
CA ALA A 361 -10.01 -7.23 2.45
C ALA A 361 -11.50 -7.36 2.83
N SER A 362 -11.98 -8.61 2.98
CA SER A 362 -13.25 -8.90 3.67
C SER A 362 -13.26 -8.27 5.08
N ILE A 363 -14.44 -8.00 5.66
CA ILE A 363 -14.56 -7.36 6.99
C ILE A 363 -13.65 -8.02 8.04
N MET A 364 -13.61 -9.35 8.09
CA MET A 364 -12.76 -10.11 9.01
C MET A 364 -11.26 -9.87 8.75
N PHE A 365 -10.79 -10.16 7.53
CA PHE A 365 -9.38 -10.04 7.17
C PHE A 365 -8.89 -8.58 7.16
N GLY A 366 -9.79 -7.64 6.85
CA GLY A 366 -9.52 -6.20 6.81
C GLY A 366 -9.40 -5.59 8.19
N LEU A 367 -10.37 -5.87 9.09
CA LEU A 367 -10.27 -5.45 10.49
C LEU A 367 -9.07 -6.09 11.17
N MET A 368 -8.79 -7.36 10.89
CA MET A 368 -7.63 -8.06 11.42
C MET A 368 -6.32 -7.38 11.01
N GLY A 369 -6.16 -7.05 9.72
CA GLY A 369 -4.99 -6.32 9.23
C GLY A 369 -4.83 -4.94 9.87
N GLN A 370 -5.92 -4.18 9.97
CA GLN A 370 -5.92 -2.84 10.57
C GLN A 370 -5.56 -2.87 12.06
N TYR A 371 -6.18 -3.76 12.84
CA TYR A 371 -5.87 -3.89 14.26
C TYR A 371 -4.45 -4.41 14.48
N ARG A 372 -3.98 -5.39 13.69
CA ARG A 372 -2.61 -5.91 13.80
C ARG A 372 -1.58 -4.81 13.57
N TYR A 373 -1.78 -3.99 12.54
CA TYR A 373 -0.93 -2.83 12.26
C TYR A 373 -0.94 -1.83 13.42
N PHE A 374 -2.11 -1.50 13.96
CA PHE A 374 -2.23 -0.59 15.10
C PHE A 374 -1.46 -1.12 16.31
N TYR A 375 -1.65 -2.39 16.68
CA TYR A 375 -0.99 -2.99 17.84
C TYR A 375 0.52 -3.13 17.66
N SER A 376 0.99 -3.54 16.48
CA SER A 376 2.43 -3.69 16.20
C SER A 376 3.16 -2.35 16.19
N LYS A 377 2.47 -1.26 15.87
CA LYS A 377 3.07 0.07 15.79
C LYS A 377 3.06 0.82 17.12
N HIS A 378 2.08 0.56 17.98
CA HIS A 378 1.80 1.43 19.13
C HIS A 378 1.88 0.74 20.50
N LEU A 379 1.79 -0.59 20.56
CA LEU A 379 1.58 -1.29 21.84
C LEU A 379 2.49 -2.49 22.07
N PHE A 380 2.74 -3.31 21.05
CA PHE A 380 3.50 -4.55 21.21
C PHE A 380 4.60 -4.68 20.15
N ASP A 381 5.84 -4.89 20.60
CA ASP A 381 6.97 -5.22 19.72
C ASP A 381 6.96 -6.70 19.29
N ASN A 382 6.30 -7.58 20.07
CA ASN A 382 6.20 -9.00 19.74
C ASN A 382 5.03 -9.23 18.74
N PRO A 383 5.29 -9.82 17.57
CA PRO A 383 4.30 -9.99 16.51
C PRO A 383 3.14 -10.92 16.90
N ASP A 384 3.36 -11.91 17.77
CA ASP A 384 2.32 -12.83 18.25
C ASP A 384 1.34 -12.10 19.17
N TYR A 385 1.84 -11.20 20.01
CA TYR A 385 0.97 -10.38 20.88
C TYR A 385 0.14 -9.39 20.06
N SER A 386 0.72 -8.78 19.02
CA SER A 386 -0.05 -7.96 18.08
C SER A 386 -1.12 -8.77 17.35
N LEU A 387 -0.81 -10.01 16.95
CA LEU A 387 -1.74 -10.90 16.27
C LEU A 387 -2.90 -11.31 17.20
N ILE A 388 -2.62 -11.71 18.44
CA ILE A 388 -3.64 -12.07 19.42
C ILE A 388 -4.56 -10.87 19.70
N ALA A 389 -3.98 -9.71 20.01
CA ALA A 389 -4.74 -8.50 20.31
C ALA A 389 -5.61 -8.07 19.11
N ALA A 390 -5.09 -8.19 17.89
CA ALA A 390 -5.85 -7.95 16.67
C ALA A 390 -7.00 -8.94 16.50
N GLY A 391 -6.77 -10.23 16.76
CA GLY A 391 -7.80 -11.27 16.69
C GLY A 391 -8.95 -11.01 17.68
N VAL A 392 -8.60 -10.63 18.91
CA VAL A 392 -9.58 -10.27 19.95
C VAL A 392 -10.39 -9.05 19.53
N SER A 393 -9.76 -7.96 19.07
CA SER A 393 -10.46 -6.74 18.67
C SER A 393 -11.33 -6.94 17.43
N THR A 394 -10.86 -7.71 16.45
CA THR A 394 -11.67 -8.14 15.30
C THR A 394 -12.89 -8.91 15.76
N GLY A 395 -12.71 -9.92 16.63
CA GLY A 395 -13.80 -10.72 17.16
C GLY A 395 -14.81 -9.92 17.98
N MET A 396 -14.37 -8.90 18.72
CA MET A 396 -15.28 -8.01 19.44
C MET A 396 -16.17 -7.23 18.46
N THR A 397 -15.58 -6.61 17.44
CA THR A 397 -16.30 -5.85 16.42
C THR A 397 -17.27 -6.73 15.63
N GLU A 398 -16.83 -7.91 15.20
CA GLU A 398 -17.67 -8.91 14.54
C GLU A 398 -18.81 -9.38 15.43
N GLY A 399 -18.54 -9.67 16.70
CA GLY A 399 -19.55 -10.12 17.65
C GLY A 399 -20.70 -9.11 17.77
N VAL A 400 -20.39 -7.81 17.81
CA VAL A 400 -21.41 -6.75 17.81
C VAL A 400 -22.20 -6.76 16.49
N LEU A 401 -21.52 -6.81 15.35
CA LEU A 401 -22.18 -6.77 14.03
C LEU A 401 -23.03 -8.02 13.75
N TYR A 402 -22.57 -9.20 14.16
CA TYR A 402 -23.19 -10.49 13.86
C TYR A 402 -24.35 -10.83 14.78
N THR A 403 -24.40 -10.29 16.01
CA THR A 403 -25.42 -10.69 16.99
C THR A 403 -26.86 -10.61 16.46
N PRO A 404 -27.29 -9.54 15.75
CA PRO A 404 -28.63 -9.48 15.16
C PRO A 404 -28.91 -10.56 14.12
N PHE A 405 -27.91 -10.99 13.36
CA PHE A 405 -28.06 -12.04 12.35
C PHE A 405 -28.07 -13.44 12.98
N GLU A 406 -27.19 -13.65 13.98
CA GLU A 406 -27.10 -14.91 14.71
C GLU A 406 -28.40 -15.23 15.45
N ILE A 407 -29.03 -14.24 16.10
CA ILE A 407 -30.30 -14.50 16.80
C ILE A 407 -31.43 -14.88 15.84
N ILE A 408 -31.48 -14.28 14.65
CA ILE A 408 -32.45 -14.64 13.61
C ILE A 408 -32.21 -16.08 13.15
N LYS A 409 -30.95 -16.43 12.83
CA LYS A 409 -30.55 -17.78 12.41
C LYS A 409 -30.92 -18.83 13.46
N VAL A 410 -30.53 -18.62 14.72
CA VAL A 410 -30.77 -19.58 15.81
C VAL A 410 -32.27 -19.78 16.02
N ARG A 411 -33.07 -18.71 16.05
CA ARG A 411 -34.52 -18.82 16.21
C ARG A 411 -35.18 -19.51 15.03
N MET A 412 -34.74 -19.19 13.81
CA MET A 412 -35.23 -19.85 12.60
C MET A 412 -35.00 -21.37 12.66
N GLN A 413 -33.81 -21.79 13.12
CA GLN A 413 -33.44 -23.21 13.22
C GLN A 413 -34.14 -23.95 14.38
N THR A 414 -34.41 -23.27 15.50
CA THR A 414 -34.88 -23.91 16.74
C THR A 414 -36.39 -23.78 16.95
N LEU A 415 -36.98 -22.62 16.68
CA LEU A 415 -38.38 -22.33 16.95
C LEU A 415 -39.27 -22.51 15.72
N TYR A 416 -38.72 -22.24 14.53
CA TYR A 416 -39.45 -22.29 13.26
C TYR A 416 -39.04 -23.47 12.36
N GLY A 417 -38.04 -24.26 12.77
CA GLY A 417 -37.53 -25.38 11.97
C GLY A 417 -38.54 -26.51 11.71
N GLY A 418 -39.59 -26.61 12.54
CA GLY A 418 -40.64 -27.63 12.44
C GLY A 418 -41.97 -27.15 11.85
N THR A 419 -42.09 -25.88 11.43
CA THR A 419 -43.37 -25.36 10.91
C THR A 419 -43.60 -25.80 9.47
N ARG A 420 -44.82 -26.28 9.16
CA ARG A 420 -45.21 -26.65 7.78
C ARG A 420 -45.19 -25.48 6.80
N THR A 421 -45.33 -24.25 7.31
CA THR A 421 -45.26 -23.01 6.53
C THR A 421 -43.86 -22.42 6.56
N ARG A 422 -43.37 -21.99 5.39
CA ARG A 422 -42.07 -21.33 5.26
C ARG A 422 -42.13 -19.93 5.88
N VAL A 423 -41.39 -19.73 6.96
CA VAL A 423 -41.26 -18.42 7.63
C VAL A 423 -40.10 -17.64 6.98
N SER A 424 -40.25 -16.33 6.81
CA SER A 424 -39.18 -15.48 6.27
C SER A 424 -38.30 -14.91 7.39
N ASN A 425 -37.03 -14.62 7.08
CA ASN A 425 -36.12 -13.94 8.03
C ASN A 425 -36.72 -12.63 8.56
N TRP A 426 -37.41 -11.87 7.69
CA TRP A 426 -38.10 -10.63 8.06
C TRP A 426 -39.24 -10.84 9.06
N HIS A 427 -39.95 -11.97 8.98
CA HIS A 427 -40.96 -12.30 9.97
C HIS A 427 -40.32 -12.52 11.35
N VAL A 428 -39.20 -13.23 11.42
CA VAL A 428 -38.45 -13.44 12.67
C VAL A 428 -37.92 -12.12 13.24
N VAL A 429 -37.39 -11.22 12.39
CA VAL A 429 -36.97 -9.87 12.80
C VAL A 429 -38.13 -9.12 13.44
N LYS A 430 -39.30 -9.09 12.80
CA LYS A 430 -40.49 -8.41 13.31
C LYS A 430 -40.97 -9.02 14.63
N ASP A 431 -40.95 -10.35 14.77
CA ASP A 431 -41.34 -11.03 16.01
C ASP A 431 -40.39 -10.72 17.18
N VAL A 432 -39.07 -10.73 16.95
CA VAL A 432 -38.08 -10.38 17.99
C VAL A 432 -38.21 -8.91 18.39
N TYR A 433 -38.35 -8.02 17.41
CA TYR A 433 -38.45 -6.59 17.64
C TYR A 433 -39.77 -6.20 18.33
N SER A 434 -40.89 -6.79 17.93
CA SER A 434 -42.20 -6.46 18.52
C SER A 434 -42.30 -6.84 20.00
N ARG A 435 -41.56 -7.87 20.43
CA ARG A 435 -41.55 -8.35 21.82
C ARG A 435 -40.63 -7.52 22.72
N ASN A 436 -39.38 -7.31 22.29
CA ASN A 436 -38.32 -6.77 23.16
C ASN A 436 -37.52 -5.60 22.53
N GLY A 437 -37.98 -5.06 21.40
CA GLY A 437 -37.32 -3.99 20.67
C GLY A 437 -35.89 -4.34 20.24
N LEU A 438 -35.02 -3.33 20.15
CA LEU A 438 -33.61 -3.50 19.78
C LEU A 438 -32.84 -4.39 20.77
N ARG A 439 -33.19 -4.37 22.06
CA ARG A 439 -32.57 -5.25 23.07
C ARG A 439 -32.82 -6.73 22.77
N GLY A 440 -33.96 -7.06 22.14
CA GLY A 440 -34.25 -8.40 21.66
C GLY A 440 -33.24 -8.87 20.62
N LEU A 441 -32.92 -8.03 19.62
CA LEU A 441 -31.99 -8.35 18.54
C LEU A 441 -30.53 -8.52 19.01
N TYR A 442 -30.19 -7.97 20.18
CA TYR A 442 -28.87 -8.12 20.80
C TYR A 442 -28.84 -9.08 21.99
N ARG A 443 -29.88 -9.89 22.19
CA ARG A 443 -29.89 -10.92 23.23
C ARG A 443 -28.78 -11.94 22.96
N GLY A 444 -27.88 -12.11 23.93
CA GLY A 444 -26.72 -12.98 23.79
C GLY A 444 -25.50 -12.31 23.16
N ILE A 445 -25.43 -10.97 23.10
CA ILE A 445 -24.25 -10.25 22.61
C ILE A 445 -22.97 -10.63 23.36
N ALA A 446 -22.99 -10.73 24.69
CA ALA A 446 -21.81 -11.06 25.48
C ALA A 446 -21.22 -12.44 25.14
N PRO A 447 -21.99 -13.55 25.12
CA PRO A 447 -21.44 -14.85 24.68
C PRO A 447 -21.15 -14.89 23.17
N THR A 448 -21.80 -14.07 22.34
CA THR A 448 -21.46 -13.96 20.92
C THR A 448 -20.10 -13.31 20.74
N ALA A 449 -19.88 -12.12 21.31
CA ALA A 449 -18.59 -11.42 21.27
C ALA A 449 -17.49 -12.25 21.92
N GLY A 450 -17.74 -12.86 23.08
CA GLY A 450 -16.76 -13.76 23.72
C GLY A 450 -16.36 -14.94 22.83
N ARG A 451 -17.31 -15.52 22.07
CA ARG A 451 -17.03 -16.59 21.11
C ARG A 451 -16.13 -16.09 19.97
N GLU A 452 -16.45 -14.96 19.36
CA GLU A 452 -15.68 -14.42 18.24
C GLU A 452 -14.30 -13.91 18.68
N MET A 453 -14.18 -13.28 19.85
CA MET A 453 -12.89 -12.83 20.40
C MET A 453 -11.92 -13.99 20.61
N VAL A 454 -12.35 -15.03 21.33
CA VAL A 454 -11.53 -16.24 21.57
C VAL A 454 -11.29 -16.97 20.27
N GLY A 455 -12.35 -17.09 19.46
CA GLY A 455 -12.33 -17.77 18.18
C GLY A 455 -11.30 -17.19 17.23
N ASN A 456 -11.37 -15.90 16.93
CA ASN A 456 -10.46 -15.26 15.98
C ASN A 456 -9.01 -15.27 16.46
N ALA A 457 -8.76 -15.05 17.75
CA ALA A 457 -7.41 -15.15 18.30
C ALA A 457 -6.80 -16.55 18.09
N VAL A 458 -7.55 -17.61 18.44
CA VAL A 458 -7.11 -19.00 18.26
C VAL A 458 -6.99 -19.36 16.78
N TYR A 459 -7.94 -18.92 15.96
CA TYR A 459 -7.99 -19.20 14.53
C TYR A 459 -6.75 -18.64 13.82
N PHE A 460 -6.49 -17.34 13.95
CA PHE A 460 -5.38 -16.70 13.26
C PHE A 460 -4.02 -17.16 13.78
N MET A 461 -3.88 -17.41 15.08
CA MET A 461 -2.64 -17.97 15.63
C MET A 461 -2.38 -19.37 15.07
N ALA A 462 -3.39 -20.24 15.08
CA ALA A 462 -3.27 -21.60 14.54
C ALA A 462 -3.00 -21.57 13.03
N TYR A 463 -3.64 -20.67 12.30
CA TYR A 463 -3.44 -20.49 10.86
C TYR A 463 -2.00 -20.05 10.55
N GLU A 464 -1.54 -18.95 11.13
CA GLU A 464 -0.20 -18.40 10.85
C GLU A 464 0.91 -19.37 11.27
N THR A 465 0.82 -19.95 12.46
CA THR A 465 1.83 -20.90 12.96
C THR A 465 1.92 -22.14 12.07
N THR A 466 0.77 -22.70 11.67
CA THR A 466 0.74 -23.90 10.82
C THR A 466 1.22 -23.57 9.41
N LYS A 467 0.77 -22.43 8.86
CA LYS A 467 1.15 -21.96 7.51
C LYS A 467 2.65 -21.74 7.41
N GLU A 468 3.23 -21.00 8.35
CA GLU A 468 4.68 -20.72 8.36
C GLU A 468 5.49 -22.01 8.45
N MET A 469 5.12 -22.92 9.35
CA MET A 469 5.77 -24.22 9.49
C MET A 469 5.71 -25.05 8.19
N LEU A 470 4.55 -25.09 7.53
CA LEU A 470 4.34 -25.88 6.31
C LEU A 470 5.05 -25.25 5.10
N LEU A 471 4.92 -23.94 4.90
CA LEU A 471 5.57 -23.24 3.80
C LEU A 471 7.09 -23.35 3.91
N LYS A 472 7.64 -23.17 5.12
CA LYS A 472 9.07 -23.38 5.37
C LYS A 472 9.51 -24.78 4.95
N LYS A 473 8.82 -25.80 5.45
CA LYS A 473 9.19 -27.21 5.25
C LYS A 473 8.99 -27.72 3.82
N PHE A 474 7.92 -27.30 3.15
CA PHE A 474 7.48 -27.92 1.89
C PHE A 474 7.66 -27.03 0.65
N VAL A 475 7.92 -25.74 0.84
CA VAL A 475 8.09 -24.77 -0.25
C VAL A 475 9.47 -24.11 -0.17
N HIS A 476 9.81 -23.43 0.93
CA HIS A 476 11.02 -22.60 1.00
C HIS A 476 12.33 -23.39 1.12
N ASP A 477 12.36 -24.44 1.95
CA ASP A 477 13.58 -25.21 2.20
C ASP A 477 13.79 -26.36 1.18
N VAL A 478 12.97 -26.42 0.12
CA VAL A 478 13.06 -27.47 -0.91
C VAL A 478 13.88 -26.98 -2.11
N PRO A 479 15.09 -27.52 -2.33
CA PRO A 479 15.93 -27.09 -3.45
C PRO A 479 15.35 -27.54 -4.80
N ASN A 480 15.54 -26.71 -5.85
CA ASN A 480 15.15 -26.99 -7.23
C ASN A 480 13.64 -27.26 -7.46
N LEU A 481 12.77 -26.63 -6.67
CA LEU A 481 11.33 -26.76 -6.84
C LEU A 481 10.86 -25.97 -8.07
N SER A 482 10.21 -26.64 -9.04
CA SER A 482 9.59 -25.98 -10.19
C SER A 482 8.48 -25.02 -9.75
N SER A 483 8.25 -23.92 -10.47
CA SER A 483 7.21 -22.93 -10.14
C SER A 483 5.81 -23.54 -9.99
N GLU A 484 5.43 -24.48 -10.85
CA GLU A 484 4.13 -25.16 -10.78
C GLU A 484 3.97 -26.00 -9.50
N SER A 485 5.01 -26.77 -9.16
CA SER A 485 5.04 -27.54 -7.91
C SER A 485 5.08 -26.65 -6.66
N ALA A 486 5.75 -25.50 -6.73
CA ALA A 486 5.79 -24.54 -5.63
C ALA A 486 4.39 -23.96 -5.38
N SER A 487 3.71 -23.50 -6.43
CA SER A 487 2.34 -22.98 -6.35
C SER A 487 1.36 -24.02 -5.80
N LEU A 488 1.41 -25.26 -6.30
CA LEU A 488 0.56 -26.35 -5.80
C LEU A 488 0.78 -26.62 -4.30
N ARG A 489 2.04 -26.69 -3.85
CA ARG A 489 2.38 -26.96 -2.44
C ARG A 489 2.01 -25.79 -1.53
N THR A 490 2.10 -24.55 -2.02
CA THR A 490 1.62 -23.37 -1.33
C THR A 490 0.12 -23.47 -1.07
N TYR A 491 -0.69 -23.76 -2.09
CA TYR A 491 -2.15 -23.93 -1.91
C TYR A 491 -2.50 -25.08 -0.99
N GLN A 492 -1.79 -26.21 -1.06
CA GLN A 492 -1.99 -27.34 -0.14
C GLN A 492 -1.67 -26.96 1.31
N SER A 493 -0.59 -26.21 1.52
CA SER A 493 -0.16 -25.74 2.84
C SER A 493 -1.17 -24.75 3.42
N ILE A 494 -1.66 -23.81 2.61
CA ILE A 494 -2.71 -22.85 2.97
C ILE A 494 -4.00 -23.57 3.33
N ALA A 495 -4.45 -24.52 2.49
CA ALA A 495 -5.67 -25.29 2.72
C ALA A 495 -5.61 -26.07 4.03
N PHE A 496 -4.51 -26.77 4.27
CA PHE A 496 -4.33 -27.54 5.50
C PHE A 496 -4.29 -26.63 6.73
N SER A 497 -3.58 -25.49 6.64
CA SER A 497 -3.51 -24.50 7.72
C SER A 497 -4.89 -23.91 8.05
N GLY A 498 -5.69 -23.59 7.02
CA GLY A 498 -7.09 -23.18 7.20
C GLY A 498 -7.94 -24.25 7.89
N GLY A 499 -7.78 -25.52 7.49
CA GLY A 499 -8.44 -26.65 8.14
C GLY A 499 -8.08 -26.78 9.62
N CYS A 500 -6.79 -26.73 9.96
CA CYS A 500 -6.30 -26.74 11.34
C CYS A 500 -6.83 -25.56 12.16
N ALA A 501 -6.81 -24.36 11.59
CA ALA A 501 -7.34 -23.16 12.23
C ALA A 501 -8.84 -23.29 12.55
N GLY A 502 -9.63 -23.78 11.60
CA GLY A 502 -11.06 -24.05 11.78
C GLY A 502 -11.33 -25.09 12.88
N PHE A 503 -10.54 -26.16 12.92
CA PHE A 503 -10.64 -27.18 13.96
C PHE A 503 -10.33 -26.60 15.35
N SER A 504 -9.22 -25.88 15.49
CA SER A 504 -8.80 -25.24 16.73
C SER A 504 -9.81 -24.20 17.23
N TYR A 505 -10.36 -23.38 16.32
CA TYR A 505 -11.44 -22.44 16.63
C TYR A 505 -12.62 -23.15 17.29
N TRP A 506 -13.12 -24.21 16.66
CA TRP A 506 -14.30 -24.90 17.18
C TRP A 506 -13.98 -25.58 18.50
N LEU A 507 -12.81 -26.19 18.66
CA LEU A 507 -12.40 -26.80 19.92
C LEU A 507 -12.39 -25.79 21.08
N ALA A 508 -11.84 -24.59 20.84
CA ALA A 508 -11.73 -23.55 21.86
C ALA A 508 -13.08 -22.86 22.18
N THR A 509 -13.94 -22.69 21.17
CA THR A 509 -15.15 -21.85 21.30
C THR A 509 -16.42 -22.65 21.57
N PHE A 510 -16.42 -23.98 21.40
CA PHE A 510 -17.64 -24.80 21.48
C PHE A 510 -18.46 -24.61 22.78
N PRO A 511 -17.85 -24.53 23.99
CA PRO A 511 -18.60 -24.30 25.22
C PRO A 511 -19.33 -22.95 25.22
N ILE A 512 -18.67 -21.91 24.70
CA ILE A 512 -19.21 -20.55 24.60
C ILE A 512 -20.33 -20.53 23.56
N ASP A 513 -20.15 -21.20 22.43
CA ASP A 513 -21.17 -21.34 21.39
C ASP A 513 -22.42 -22.06 21.90
N THR A 514 -22.26 -23.09 22.74
CA THR A 514 -23.38 -23.79 23.36
C THR A 514 -24.19 -22.85 24.26
N VAL A 515 -23.52 -22.07 25.11
CA VAL A 515 -24.19 -21.08 25.98
C VAL A 515 -24.89 -20.00 25.15
N LYS A 516 -24.22 -19.48 24.12
CA LYS A 516 -24.77 -18.51 23.16
C LYS A 516 -26.06 -19.05 22.52
N SER A 517 -25.98 -20.23 21.92
CA SER A 517 -27.05 -20.84 21.14
C SER A 517 -28.27 -21.18 22.01
N VAL A 518 -28.05 -21.71 23.21
CA VAL A 518 -29.14 -21.98 24.16
C VAL A 518 -29.81 -20.68 24.62
N LEU A 519 -29.03 -19.64 24.92
CA LEU A 519 -29.56 -18.36 25.39
C LEU A 519 -30.33 -17.60 24.29
N GLN A 520 -29.90 -17.73 23.03
CA GLN A 520 -30.56 -17.11 21.87
C GLN A 520 -31.84 -17.84 21.46
N ALA A 521 -31.88 -19.17 21.62
CA ALA A 521 -33.06 -20.00 21.41
C ALA A 521 -34.12 -19.86 22.53
N ASP A 522 -33.74 -19.32 23.70
CA ASP A 522 -34.64 -19.12 24.84
C ASP A 522 -35.84 -18.23 24.50
N ARG A 523 -36.96 -18.45 25.18
CA ARG A 523 -38.18 -17.67 24.97
C ARG A 523 -37.97 -16.22 25.43
N LEU A 524 -38.48 -15.26 24.66
CA LEU A 524 -38.34 -13.83 24.97
C LEU A 524 -39.40 -13.33 25.95
N ASP A 525 -40.58 -13.92 25.89
CA ASP A 525 -41.76 -13.60 26.70
C ASP A 525 -41.68 -14.23 28.10
N LYS A 526 -41.12 -15.44 28.21
CA LYS A 526 -40.91 -16.15 29.47
C LYS A 526 -39.52 -16.79 29.48
N PRO A 527 -38.45 -16.01 29.69
CA PRO A 527 -37.09 -16.49 29.59
C PRO A 527 -36.78 -17.52 30.67
N ARG A 528 -36.24 -18.67 30.26
CA ARG A 528 -35.72 -19.70 31.17
C ARG A 528 -34.46 -19.22 31.88
N PHE A 529 -33.68 -18.36 31.23
CA PHE A 529 -32.39 -17.89 31.72
C PHE A 529 -32.42 -16.38 31.95
N SER A 530 -31.98 -15.95 33.13
CA SER A 530 -31.84 -14.52 33.46
C SER A 530 -30.60 -13.88 32.85
N GLY A 531 -29.61 -14.68 32.44
CA GLY A 531 -28.38 -14.23 31.81
C GLY A 531 -27.37 -15.35 31.62
N VAL A 532 -26.14 -14.99 31.24
CA VAL A 532 -25.06 -15.94 30.91
C VAL A 532 -24.70 -16.83 32.10
N VAL A 533 -24.52 -16.24 33.30
CA VAL A 533 -24.12 -16.99 34.50
C VAL A 533 -25.19 -18.01 34.92
N ASP A 534 -26.46 -17.61 34.89
CA ASP A 534 -27.59 -18.50 35.20
C ASP A 534 -27.73 -19.61 34.14
N CYS A 535 -27.51 -19.30 32.86
CA CYS A 535 -27.44 -20.29 31.78
C CYS A 535 -26.34 -21.32 32.03
N CYS A 536 -25.11 -20.88 32.30
CA CYS A 536 -23.99 -21.79 32.61
C CYS A 536 -24.28 -22.69 33.81
N ARG A 537 -24.79 -22.11 34.91
CA ARG A 537 -25.13 -22.88 36.12
C ARG A 537 -26.15 -23.97 35.82
N LYS A 538 -27.26 -23.62 35.16
CA LYS A 538 -28.34 -24.56 34.82
C LYS A 538 -27.87 -25.64 33.85
N LEU A 539 -27.09 -25.29 32.82
CA LEU A 539 -26.51 -26.28 31.90
C LEU A 539 -25.57 -27.24 32.62
N TYR A 540 -24.76 -26.75 33.57
CA TYR A 540 -23.92 -27.61 34.38
C TYR A 540 -24.74 -28.56 35.25
N THR A 541 -25.83 -28.10 35.87
CA THR A 541 -26.74 -28.96 36.64
C THR A 541 -27.44 -30.02 35.77
N GLU A 542 -27.73 -29.72 34.49
CA GLU A 542 -28.38 -30.66 33.56
C GLU A 542 -27.50 -31.86 33.16
N GLY A 543 -26.19 -31.67 33.04
CA GLY A 543 -25.34 -32.71 32.45
C GLY A 543 -23.84 -32.50 32.62
N GLY A 544 -23.44 -31.70 33.59
CA GLY A 544 -22.04 -31.38 33.88
C GLY A 544 -21.31 -30.74 32.70
N VAL A 545 -20.00 -30.97 32.64
CA VAL A 545 -19.12 -30.44 31.57
C VAL A 545 -19.54 -30.96 30.19
N ASN A 546 -19.98 -32.21 30.09
CA ASN A 546 -20.39 -32.82 28.82
C ASN A 546 -21.57 -32.07 28.16
N ARG A 547 -22.40 -31.38 28.94
CA ARG A 547 -23.51 -30.59 28.41
C ARG A 547 -23.04 -29.48 27.46
N PHE A 548 -21.87 -28.91 27.72
CA PHE A 548 -21.27 -27.82 26.94
C PHE A 548 -20.61 -28.28 25.64
N TYR A 549 -20.39 -29.59 25.48
CA TYR A 549 -19.74 -30.18 24.29
C TYR A 549 -20.71 -31.02 23.45
N ARG A 550 -21.98 -31.03 23.81
CA ARG A 550 -23.00 -31.81 23.10
C ARG A 550 -23.17 -31.28 21.67
N GLY A 551 -22.75 -32.07 20.69
CA GLY A 551 -22.79 -31.72 19.26
C GLY A 551 -21.46 -31.25 18.67
N ILE A 552 -20.34 -31.36 19.40
CA ILE A 552 -19.02 -30.93 18.90
C ILE A 552 -18.54 -31.74 17.69
N THR A 553 -18.83 -33.05 17.65
CA THR A 553 -18.42 -33.94 16.56
C THR A 553 -18.83 -33.44 15.17
N PRO A 554 -20.12 -33.19 14.86
CA PRO A 554 -20.49 -32.67 13.55
C PRO A 554 -19.90 -31.29 13.24
N SER A 555 -19.69 -30.44 14.25
CA SER A 555 -19.03 -29.14 14.06
C SER A 555 -17.57 -29.29 13.67
N LEU A 556 -16.80 -30.16 14.33
CA LEU A 556 -15.40 -30.43 14.00
C LEU A 556 -15.23 -31.11 12.63
N VAL A 557 -16.08 -32.10 12.33
CA VAL A 557 -16.07 -32.80 11.03
C VAL A 557 -16.30 -31.82 9.88
N ARG A 558 -17.20 -30.84 10.05
CA ARG A 558 -17.44 -29.78 9.07
C ARG A 558 -16.32 -28.73 9.04
N ALA A 559 -15.72 -28.42 10.20
CA ALA A 559 -14.81 -27.29 10.35
C ALA A 559 -13.60 -27.39 9.43
N PHE A 560 -12.93 -28.53 9.42
CA PHE A 560 -11.72 -28.72 8.62
C PHE A 560 -11.98 -28.53 7.11
N PRO A 561 -12.89 -29.29 6.45
CA PRO A 561 -13.11 -29.16 5.01
C PRO A 561 -13.67 -27.79 4.63
N ALA A 562 -14.56 -27.20 5.44
CA ALA A 562 -15.12 -25.89 5.14
C ALA A 562 -14.03 -24.81 5.11
N ASN A 563 -13.14 -24.78 6.11
CA ASN A 563 -12.10 -23.75 6.18
C ASN A 563 -10.97 -24.00 5.18
N ALA A 564 -10.61 -25.25 4.91
CA ALA A 564 -9.65 -25.59 3.86
C ALA A 564 -10.12 -25.08 2.48
N VAL A 565 -11.40 -25.28 2.15
CA VAL A 565 -11.98 -24.79 0.90
C VAL A 565 -12.08 -23.26 0.88
N THR A 566 -12.50 -22.63 1.98
CA THR A 566 -12.61 -21.15 2.06
C THR A 566 -11.30 -20.46 1.69
N PHE A 567 -10.16 -20.92 2.22
CA PHE A 567 -8.88 -20.29 1.93
C PHE A 567 -8.41 -20.52 0.50
N VAL A 568 -8.55 -21.74 -0.04
CA VAL A 568 -8.22 -22.01 -1.45
C VAL A 568 -9.12 -21.17 -2.38
N ALA A 569 -10.41 -21.09 -2.06
CA ALA A 569 -11.35 -20.29 -2.84
C ALA A 569 -11.02 -18.80 -2.74
N PHE A 570 -10.72 -18.28 -1.54
CA PHE A 570 -10.33 -16.89 -1.33
C PHE A 570 -9.08 -16.56 -2.14
N GLU A 571 -8.00 -17.33 -2.00
CA GLU A 571 -6.74 -17.11 -2.71
C GLU A 571 -6.93 -17.17 -4.24
N LYS A 572 -7.61 -18.21 -4.75
CA LYS A 572 -7.87 -18.32 -6.19
C LYS A 572 -8.77 -17.20 -6.71
N THR A 573 -9.77 -16.80 -5.93
CA THR A 573 -10.68 -15.72 -6.32
C THR A 573 -9.94 -14.40 -6.34
N MET A 574 -9.15 -14.10 -5.30
CA MET A 574 -8.35 -12.87 -5.23
C MET A 574 -7.29 -12.82 -6.33
N SER A 575 -6.56 -13.91 -6.56
CA SER A 575 -5.63 -14.04 -7.68
C SER A 575 -6.31 -13.82 -9.03
N SER A 576 -7.50 -14.38 -9.24
CA SER A 576 -8.27 -14.15 -10.47
C SER A 576 -8.75 -12.70 -10.58
N LEU A 577 -9.29 -12.13 -9.50
CA LEU A 577 -9.79 -10.76 -9.49
C LEU A 577 -8.68 -9.75 -9.79
N ASN A 578 -7.49 -9.93 -9.21
CA ASN A 578 -6.32 -9.08 -9.47
C ASN A 578 -5.80 -9.15 -10.93
N GLN A 579 -6.23 -10.15 -11.71
CA GLN A 579 -5.92 -10.20 -13.15
C GLN A 579 -6.90 -9.39 -14.00
N TYR A 580 -8.10 -9.11 -13.48
CA TYR A 580 -9.18 -8.42 -14.21
C TYR A 580 -9.40 -6.97 -13.74
N PHE A 581 -9.05 -6.67 -12.49
CA PHE A 581 -9.19 -5.38 -11.83
C PHE A 581 -7.83 -4.97 -11.28
#